data_AF-A0A0C9T868-F1
#
_entry.id   AF-A0A0C9T868-F1
#
_cell.length_a   1.000
_cell.length_b   1.000
_cell.length_c   1.000
_cell.angle_alpha   90.00
_cell.angle_beta   90.00
_cell.angle_gamma   90.00
#
_symmetry.space_group_name_H-M   'P 1'
#
loop_
_entity.id
_entity.type
_entity.pdbx_description
1 polymer ?
#
loop_
_entity_poly.entity_id
_entity_poly.type
_entity_poly.pdbx_seq_one_letter_code
_entity_poly.pdbx_strand_id
1 'polypeptide(L)'
;MPSKRYSSSSSPISFNNYGGFSQLSNFDSFFGSDNFSGFSNQITEADSETVVCEDQSIEIVQQQLSVLREFAKSIITQTICQVEVQTVVYGQFISGLSDFGSDLRRSSGRSVGFDKSIASHISDLTDSSGNLVFNNLGFQGNSIGSNYIVPTGNNWDDSSSPLSVGSAFGLAIAAGGSSV
;
A
#
# COMPACT_ATOMS: atom_id res chain seq x y z
N MET A 1 -40.61 6.10 10.19
CA MET A 1 -40.18 6.57 8.84
C MET A 1 -39.03 5.69 8.38
N PRO A 2 -39.17 4.93 7.28
CA PRO A 2 -38.10 4.06 6.82
C PRO A 2 -37.00 4.88 6.14
N SER A 3 -35.77 4.75 6.64
CA SER A 3 -34.55 5.32 6.07
C SER A 3 -34.31 4.71 4.69
N LYS A 4 -34.37 5.53 3.64
CA LYS A 4 -33.90 5.16 2.30
C LYS A 4 -32.38 5.02 2.35
N ARG A 5 -31.90 3.78 2.41
CA ARG A 5 -30.50 3.48 2.07
C ARG A 5 -30.32 3.82 0.58
N TYR A 6 -29.61 4.90 0.29
CA TYR A 6 -29.06 5.11 -1.05
C TYR A 6 -27.96 4.07 -1.24
N SER A 7 -28.26 3.00 -1.96
CA SER A 7 -27.24 2.14 -2.55
C SER A 7 -26.64 2.92 -3.72
N SER A 8 -25.49 3.57 -3.50
CA SER A 8 -24.69 4.07 -4.61
C SER A 8 -24.00 2.87 -5.27
N SER A 9 -24.73 2.13 -6.11
CA SER A 9 -24.13 1.15 -6.99
C SER A 9 -23.50 1.88 -8.17
N SER A 10 -22.44 2.66 -7.92
CA SER A 10 -21.53 3.02 -9.00
C SER A 10 -20.81 1.74 -9.40
N SER A 11 -20.96 1.31 -10.64
CA SER A 11 -20.14 0.22 -11.19
C SER A 11 -18.66 0.52 -10.91
N PRO A 12 -17.85 -0.49 -10.55
CA PRO A 12 -16.43 -0.30 -10.32
C PRO A 12 -15.74 0.35 -11.53
N ILE A 13 -14.78 1.24 -11.29
CA ILE A 13 -14.00 1.86 -12.36
C ILE A 13 -12.92 0.85 -12.78
N SER A 14 -13.02 0.38 -14.01
CA SER A 14 -12.01 -0.47 -14.65
C SER A 14 -10.98 0.38 -15.36
N PHE A 15 -9.70 0.06 -15.18
CA PHE A 15 -8.62 0.68 -15.94
C PHE A 15 -8.15 -0.19 -17.11
N ASN A 16 -8.75 -1.36 -17.32
CA ASN A 16 -8.47 -2.18 -18.50
C ASN A 16 -8.67 -1.40 -19.80
N ASN A 17 -7.59 -1.26 -20.58
CA ASN A 17 -7.56 -0.51 -21.84
C ASN A 17 -7.94 0.97 -21.71
N TYR A 18 -7.80 1.58 -20.51
CA TYR A 18 -8.08 3.00 -20.32
C TYR A 18 -7.30 3.85 -21.34
N GLY A 19 -7.98 4.82 -21.97
CA GLY A 19 -7.40 5.68 -23.00
C GLY A 19 -6.94 4.96 -24.29
N GLY A 20 -7.25 3.67 -24.46
CA GLY A 20 -6.72 2.85 -25.55
C GLY A 20 -5.26 2.42 -25.37
N PHE A 21 -4.69 2.58 -24.16
CA PHE A 21 -3.31 2.18 -23.88
C PHE A 21 -3.20 0.66 -23.72
N SER A 22 -2.44 0.02 -24.61
CA SER A 22 -2.24 -1.43 -24.61
C SER A 22 -1.54 -1.96 -23.34
N GLN A 23 -0.71 -1.12 -22.69
CA GLN A 23 -0.08 -1.41 -21.40
C GLN A 23 -1.10 -1.67 -20.28
N LEU A 24 -2.30 -1.13 -20.40
CA LEU A 24 -3.38 -1.32 -19.43
C LEU A 24 -4.33 -2.45 -19.82
N SER A 25 -4.06 -3.25 -20.85
CA SER A 25 -5.00 -4.27 -21.34
C SER A 25 -5.47 -5.29 -20.30
N ASN A 26 -4.62 -5.61 -19.32
CA ASN A 26 -4.90 -6.53 -18.22
C ASN A 26 -4.67 -5.90 -16.84
N PHE A 27 -4.71 -4.56 -16.73
CA PHE A 27 -4.42 -3.84 -15.49
C PHE A 27 -5.22 -4.38 -14.29
N ASP A 28 -6.53 -4.54 -14.46
CA ASP A 28 -7.42 -4.99 -13.38
C ASP A 28 -7.22 -6.48 -13.03
N SER A 29 -6.40 -7.23 -13.77
CA SER A 29 -6.09 -8.63 -13.42
C SER A 29 -5.24 -8.73 -12.15
N PHE A 30 -4.52 -7.66 -11.79
CA PHE A 30 -3.64 -7.67 -10.64
C PHE A 30 -4.42 -7.65 -9.32
N PHE A 31 -5.31 -6.66 -9.12
CA PHE A 31 -6.13 -6.57 -7.90
C PHE A 31 -7.65 -6.79 -8.11
N GLY A 32 -8.17 -6.58 -9.32
CA GLY A 32 -9.61 -6.47 -9.61
C GLY A 32 -10.05 -5.03 -9.81
N SER A 33 -11.10 -4.82 -10.61
CA SER A 33 -11.64 -3.48 -10.92
C SER A 33 -12.42 -2.85 -9.75
N ASP A 34 -12.83 -3.66 -8.78
CA ASP A 34 -13.49 -3.25 -7.53
C ASP A 34 -12.54 -3.20 -6.33
N ASN A 35 -11.25 -3.41 -6.56
CA ASN A 35 -10.23 -3.52 -5.52
C ASN A 35 -8.95 -2.78 -5.91
N PHE A 36 -9.10 -1.57 -6.46
CA PHE A 36 -8.01 -0.80 -7.07
C PHE A 36 -6.72 -0.75 -6.23
N SER A 37 -6.81 -0.65 -4.90
CA SER A 37 -5.67 -0.58 -3.97
C SER A 37 -5.25 -1.92 -3.34
N GLY A 38 -6.01 -2.99 -3.53
CA GLY A 38 -5.83 -4.25 -2.79
C GLY A 38 -6.46 -4.25 -1.38
N PHE A 39 -7.23 -3.22 -0.99
CA PHE A 39 -7.87 -3.14 0.32
C PHE A 39 -8.88 -4.25 0.63
N SER A 40 -9.36 -4.98 -0.37
CA SER A 40 -10.27 -6.10 -0.17
C SER A 40 -9.57 -7.45 -0.15
N ASN A 41 -8.23 -7.49 -0.28
CA ASN A 41 -7.47 -8.73 -0.16
C ASN A 41 -7.67 -9.38 1.21
N GLN A 42 -7.70 -10.72 1.21
CA GLN A 42 -7.73 -11.51 2.43
C GLN A 42 -6.37 -11.43 3.13
N ILE A 43 -6.39 -11.20 4.45
CA ILE A 43 -5.22 -11.27 5.30
C ILE A 43 -5.18 -12.64 5.98
N THR A 44 -4.06 -13.33 5.82
CA THR A 44 -3.75 -14.59 6.48
C THR A 44 -2.46 -14.39 7.26
N GLU A 45 -2.56 -14.44 8.59
CA GLU A 45 -1.39 -14.28 9.46
C GLU A 45 -0.46 -15.49 9.31
N ALA A 46 0.83 -15.23 9.15
CA ALA A 46 1.84 -16.27 8.99
C ALA A 46 2.05 -16.97 10.34
N ASP A 47 1.80 -18.29 10.38
CA ASP A 47 2.09 -19.09 11.55
C ASP A 47 3.60 -19.06 11.86
N SER A 48 3.96 -18.91 13.14
CA SER A 48 5.30 -19.14 13.73
C SER A 48 6.40 -18.06 13.63
N GLU A 49 6.15 -16.88 13.08
CA GLU A 49 7.16 -15.81 13.03
C GLU A 49 6.78 -14.61 13.91
N THR A 50 7.47 -14.43 15.03
CA THR A 50 7.26 -13.28 15.93
C THR A 50 8.23 -12.17 15.56
N VAL A 51 7.72 -11.12 14.93
CA VAL A 51 8.43 -9.84 14.81
C VAL A 51 7.98 -8.94 15.96
N VAL A 52 8.94 -8.30 16.63
CA VAL A 52 8.69 -7.37 17.73
C VAL A 52 9.06 -5.97 17.25
N CYS A 53 8.25 -4.96 17.61
CA CYS A 53 8.59 -3.57 17.35
C CYS A 53 9.87 -3.19 18.10
N GLU A 54 10.84 -2.60 17.38
CA GLU A 54 12.09 -2.11 17.95
C GLU A 54 12.19 -0.60 17.79
N ASP A 55 12.61 0.09 18.86
CA ASP A 55 12.84 1.53 18.83
C ASP A 55 14.08 1.84 17.99
N GLN A 56 13.91 2.68 16.97
CA GLN A 56 14.97 3.13 16.08
C GLN A 56 15.01 4.66 16.04
N SER A 57 16.16 5.23 15.67
CA SER A 57 16.23 6.66 15.38
C SER A 57 15.28 7.00 14.23
N ILE A 58 14.38 7.97 14.46
CA ILE A 58 13.42 8.41 13.44
C ILE A 58 14.12 8.89 12.17
N GLU A 59 15.30 9.48 12.29
CA GLU A 59 16.10 9.89 11.13
C GLU A 59 16.47 8.69 10.24
N ILE A 60 16.84 7.55 10.84
CA ILE A 60 17.18 6.32 10.10
C ILE A 60 15.94 5.81 9.35
N VAL A 61 14.79 5.76 10.03
CA VAL A 61 13.52 5.34 9.40
C VAL A 61 13.15 6.28 8.26
N GLN A 62 13.30 7.61 8.44
CA GLN A 62 13.04 8.60 7.40
C GLN A 62 13.98 8.47 6.19
N GLN A 63 15.25 8.15 6.40
CA GLN A 63 16.20 7.89 5.31
C GLN A 63 15.77 6.65 4.50
N GLN A 64 15.44 5.55 5.18
CA GLN A 64 14.99 4.31 4.52
C GLN A 64 13.70 4.52 3.71
N LEU A 65 12.70 5.20 4.29
CA LEU A 65 11.44 5.50 3.59
C LEU A 65 11.65 6.47 2.42
N SER A 66 12.56 7.43 2.55
CA SER A 66 12.96 8.32 1.45
C SER A 66 13.55 7.55 0.27
N VAL A 67 14.38 6.54 0.53
CA VAL A 67 14.93 5.66 -0.51
C VAL A 67 13.80 4.91 -1.22
N LEU A 68 12.88 4.27 -0.49
CA LEU A 68 11.75 3.56 -1.09
C LEU A 68 10.86 4.49 -1.94
N ARG A 69 10.66 5.73 -1.49
CA ARG A 69 9.90 6.75 -2.23
C ARG A 69 10.56 7.11 -3.55
N GLU A 70 11.85 7.44 -3.56
CA GLU A 70 12.56 7.76 -4.80
C GLU A 70 12.69 6.53 -5.71
N PHE A 71 12.80 5.34 -5.11
CA PHE A 71 12.84 4.09 -5.85
C PHE A 71 11.50 3.79 -6.56
N ALA A 72 10.36 4.03 -5.91
CA ALA A 72 9.05 3.94 -6.55
C ALA A 72 8.92 4.92 -7.73
N LYS A 73 9.39 6.17 -7.58
CA LYS A 73 9.44 7.13 -8.69
C LYS A 73 10.32 6.64 -9.82
N SER A 74 11.48 6.09 -9.49
CA SER A 74 12.42 5.50 -10.46
C SER A 74 11.76 4.38 -11.27
N ILE A 75 11.05 3.45 -10.61
CA ILE A 75 10.29 2.39 -11.28
C ILE A 75 9.27 3.00 -12.25
N ILE A 76 8.39 3.87 -11.77
CA ILE A 76 7.28 4.42 -12.58
C ILE A 76 7.83 5.21 -13.78
N THR A 77 8.80 6.10 -13.55
CA THR A 77 9.31 7.02 -14.57
C THR A 77 10.21 6.33 -15.61
N GLN A 78 10.89 5.24 -15.26
CA GLN A 78 11.75 4.51 -16.19
C GLN A 78 11.01 3.40 -16.95
N THR A 79 9.93 2.83 -16.39
CA THR A 79 9.24 1.67 -16.98
C THR A 79 8.02 2.01 -17.80
N ILE A 80 7.39 3.16 -17.56
CA ILE A 80 6.13 3.53 -18.20
C ILE A 80 6.37 4.82 -18.99
N CYS A 81 6.20 4.79 -20.32
CA CYS A 81 6.42 5.97 -21.16
C CYS A 81 5.22 6.92 -21.22
N GLN A 82 4.01 6.40 -20.97
CA GLN A 82 2.75 7.15 -21.08
C GLN A 82 2.41 7.78 -19.73
N VAL A 83 2.28 9.11 -19.68
CA VAL A 83 2.06 9.85 -18.42
C VAL A 83 0.71 9.53 -17.78
N GLU A 84 -0.30 9.20 -18.58
CA GLU A 84 -1.60 8.74 -18.10
C GLU A 84 -1.47 7.39 -17.39
N VAL A 85 -0.69 6.47 -17.95
CA VAL A 85 -0.44 5.15 -17.34
C VAL A 85 0.40 5.32 -16.07
N GLN A 86 1.41 6.20 -16.07
CA GLN A 86 2.17 6.55 -14.87
C GLN A 86 1.24 7.07 -13.77
N THR A 87 0.27 7.93 -14.13
CA THR A 87 -0.69 8.51 -13.19
C THR A 87 -1.60 7.45 -12.57
N VAL A 88 -2.10 6.51 -13.38
CA VAL A 88 -2.94 5.40 -12.89
C VAL A 88 -2.15 4.49 -11.94
N VAL A 89 -0.93 4.08 -12.31
CA VAL A 89 -0.08 3.22 -11.48
C VAL A 89 0.36 3.94 -10.20
N TYR A 90 0.72 5.21 -10.28
CA TYR A 90 1.02 6.03 -9.11
C TYR A 90 -0.19 6.13 -8.17
N GLY A 91 -1.38 6.36 -8.73
CA GLY A 91 -2.65 6.38 -7.99
C GLY A 91 -2.90 5.09 -7.23
N GLN A 92 -2.68 3.94 -7.87
CA GLN A 92 -2.80 2.63 -7.22
C GLN A 92 -1.81 2.47 -6.07
N PHE A 93 -0.54 2.85 -6.27
CA PHE A 93 0.50 2.78 -5.25
C PHE A 93 0.17 3.64 -4.03
N ILE A 94 -0.20 4.92 -4.22
CA ILE A 94 -0.52 5.81 -3.09
C ILE A 94 -1.81 5.40 -2.38
N SER A 95 -2.79 4.84 -3.10
CA SER A 95 -4.03 4.36 -2.47
C SER A 95 -3.72 3.21 -1.50
N GLY A 96 -2.84 2.28 -1.87
CA GLY A 96 -2.40 1.21 -0.96
C GLY A 96 -1.65 1.73 0.27
N LEU A 97 -0.84 2.79 0.13
CA LEU A 97 -0.20 3.44 1.28
C LEU A 97 -1.20 4.20 2.18
N SER A 98 -2.22 4.81 1.57
CA SER A 98 -3.31 5.48 2.31
C SER A 98 -4.11 4.50 3.16
N ASP A 99 -4.38 3.31 2.61
CA ASP A 99 -5.03 2.21 3.33
C ASP A 99 -4.23 1.78 4.56
N PHE A 100 -2.91 1.65 4.43
CA PHE A 100 -2.03 1.36 5.57
C PHE A 100 -2.07 2.46 6.63
N GLY A 101 -2.23 3.73 6.24
CA GLY A 101 -2.49 4.83 7.17
C GLY A 101 -3.78 4.67 7.98
N SER A 102 -4.79 3.97 7.45
CA SER A 102 -6.01 3.61 8.16
C SER A 102 -5.82 2.42 9.10
N ASP A 103 -4.96 1.47 8.71
CA ASP A 103 -4.52 0.36 9.56
C ASP A 103 -3.78 0.89 10.79
N LEU A 104 -2.79 1.77 10.62
CA LEU A 104 -2.02 2.38 11.72
C LEU A 104 -2.91 3.05 12.77
N ARG A 105 -4.04 3.63 12.35
CA ARG A 105 -5.04 4.26 13.21
C ARG A 105 -6.04 3.28 13.82
N ARG A 106 -5.92 1.99 13.54
CA ARG A 106 -6.87 0.91 13.91
C ARG A 106 -8.30 1.20 13.46
N SER A 107 -8.45 1.84 12.30
CA SER A 107 -9.74 2.32 11.77
C SER A 107 -10.26 1.54 10.56
N SER A 108 -9.40 0.74 9.92
CA SER A 108 -9.74 -0.08 8.74
C SER A 108 -10.43 -1.40 9.09
N GLY A 109 -10.30 -1.87 10.33
CA GLY A 109 -10.68 -3.22 10.73
C GLY A 109 -9.65 -4.30 10.40
N ARG A 110 -8.50 -3.94 9.82
CA ARG A 110 -7.37 -4.84 9.55
C ARG A 110 -6.31 -4.76 10.65
N SER A 111 -5.55 -5.84 10.82
CA SER A 111 -4.33 -5.84 11.63
C SER A 111 -3.27 -4.92 10.99
N VAL A 112 -2.39 -4.35 11.81
CA VAL A 112 -1.27 -3.51 11.34
C VAL A 112 -0.05 -4.40 11.14
N GLY A 113 0.40 -4.53 9.90
CA GLY A 113 1.49 -5.40 9.54
C GLY A 113 1.86 -5.30 8.07
N PHE A 114 2.53 -6.33 7.57
CA PHE A 114 2.95 -6.43 6.17
C PHE A 114 3.02 -7.88 5.72
N ASP A 115 2.92 -8.12 4.41
CA ASP A 115 3.15 -9.43 3.84
C ASP A 115 4.66 -9.68 3.69
N LYS A 116 5.21 -10.62 4.46
CA LYS A 116 6.65 -10.89 4.50
C LYS A 116 7.18 -11.44 3.17
N SER A 117 6.37 -12.26 2.49
CA SER A 117 6.77 -12.90 1.23
C SER A 117 6.85 -11.87 0.11
N ILE A 118 5.96 -10.89 0.13
CA ILE A 118 6.00 -9.79 -0.84
C ILE A 118 7.13 -8.82 -0.49
N ALA A 119 7.31 -8.49 0.79
CA ALA A 119 8.37 -7.60 1.24
C ALA A 119 9.77 -8.16 0.94
N SER A 120 9.96 -9.49 0.97
CA SER A 120 11.26 -10.11 0.66
C SER A 120 11.72 -9.92 -0.79
N HIS A 121 10.83 -9.57 -1.72
CA HIS A 121 11.22 -9.28 -3.11
C HIS A 121 12.00 -7.98 -3.29
N ILE A 122 12.19 -7.17 -2.24
CA ILE A 122 12.96 -5.92 -2.33
C ILE A 122 14.36 -6.13 -2.92
N SER A 123 15.01 -7.27 -2.64
CA SER A 123 16.32 -7.61 -3.20
C SER A 123 16.28 -8.00 -4.68
N ASP A 124 15.11 -8.34 -5.21
CA ASP A 124 14.94 -8.79 -6.59
C ASP A 124 14.70 -7.62 -7.55
N LEU A 125 14.49 -6.40 -7.02
CA LEU A 125 14.19 -5.21 -7.80
C LEU A 125 15.43 -4.57 -8.43
N THR A 126 16.62 -4.91 -7.95
CA THR A 126 17.89 -4.38 -8.45
C THR A 126 18.93 -5.45 -8.68
N ASP A 127 19.80 -5.25 -9.67
CA ASP A 127 21.01 -6.04 -9.84
C ASP A 127 22.07 -5.66 -8.79
N SER A 128 23.21 -6.36 -8.79
CA SER A 128 24.34 -6.07 -7.90
C SER A 128 24.98 -4.69 -8.11
N SER A 129 24.62 -4.00 -9.20
CA SER A 129 25.09 -2.65 -9.53
C SER A 129 24.06 -1.58 -9.11
N GLY A 130 22.91 -1.98 -8.56
CA GLY A 130 21.83 -1.08 -8.17
C GLY A 130 20.92 -0.65 -9.32
N ASN A 131 21.04 -1.24 -10.51
CA ASN A 131 20.14 -0.96 -11.63
C ASN A 131 18.83 -1.71 -11.47
N LEU A 132 17.71 -1.10 -11.89
CA LEU A 132 16.41 -1.75 -11.90
C LEU A 132 16.42 -3.00 -12.77
N VAL A 133 15.78 -4.06 -12.26
CA VAL A 133 15.56 -5.30 -12.98
C VAL A 133 14.06 -5.49 -13.21
N PHE A 134 13.68 -5.81 -14.45
CA PHE A 134 12.28 -5.90 -14.87
C PHE A 134 11.80 -7.35 -15.01
N ASN A 135 12.05 -8.14 -13.96
CA ASN A 135 11.60 -9.53 -13.91
C ASN A 135 10.16 -9.59 -13.41
N ASN A 136 9.42 -10.57 -13.93
CA ASN A 136 8.17 -10.96 -13.29
C ASN A 136 8.49 -11.66 -11.96
N LEU A 137 8.03 -11.08 -10.85
CA LEU A 137 8.27 -11.59 -9.50
C LEU A 137 7.38 -12.79 -9.13
N GLY A 138 6.48 -13.20 -10.02
CA GLY A 138 5.73 -14.45 -9.90
C GLY A 138 4.49 -14.39 -9.01
N PHE A 139 4.01 -13.20 -8.64
CA PHE A 139 2.81 -13.02 -7.83
C PHE A 139 1.75 -12.15 -8.50
N GLN A 140 0.51 -12.28 -8.04
CA GLN A 140 -0.62 -11.42 -8.41
C GLN A 140 -1.00 -10.55 -7.21
N GLY A 141 -1.71 -9.45 -7.44
CA GLY A 141 -2.10 -8.53 -6.38
C GLY A 141 -2.93 -9.20 -5.29
N ASN A 142 -3.77 -10.19 -5.63
CA ASN A 142 -4.53 -10.98 -4.65
C ASN A 142 -3.67 -11.86 -3.71
N SER A 143 -2.38 -12.07 -4.03
CA SER A 143 -1.45 -12.81 -3.18
C SER A 143 -0.97 -11.96 -2.00
N ILE A 144 -1.04 -10.63 -2.12
CA ILE A 144 -0.63 -9.69 -1.07
C ILE A 144 -1.60 -9.81 0.11
N GLY A 145 -1.06 -10.21 1.27
CA GLY A 145 -1.80 -10.47 2.49
C GLY A 145 -1.79 -11.95 2.91
N SER A 146 -1.29 -12.84 2.05
CA SER A 146 -1.30 -14.30 2.31
C SER A 146 -0.24 -14.75 3.32
N ASN A 147 0.81 -13.95 3.54
CA ASN A 147 1.88 -14.25 4.51
C ASN A 147 2.08 -13.05 5.45
N TYR A 148 1.01 -12.64 6.12
CA TYR A 148 0.99 -11.41 6.89
C TYR A 148 1.66 -11.56 8.26
N ILE A 149 2.58 -10.67 8.59
CA ILE A 149 3.16 -10.56 9.93
C ILE A 149 2.57 -9.33 10.61
N VAL A 150 2.07 -9.52 11.84
CA VAL A 150 1.66 -8.44 12.74
C VAL A 150 2.76 -8.24 13.78
N PRO A 151 3.55 -7.14 13.70
CA PRO A 151 4.55 -6.86 14.72
C PRO A 151 3.91 -6.72 16.11
N THR A 152 4.47 -7.45 17.06
CA THR A 152 4.04 -7.47 18.47
C THR A 152 4.83 -6.46 19.30
N GLY A 153 4.39 -6.19 20.54
CA GLY A 153 5.04 -5.26 21.47
C GLY A 153 4.06 -4.26 22.08
N ASN A 154 4.57 -3.29 22.84
CA ASN A 154 3.77 -2.25 23.50
C ASN A 154 3.56 -1.02 22.58
N ASN A 155 3.31 -1.24 21.29
CA ASN A 155 3.14 -0.20 20.27
C ASN A 155 1.70 0.34 20.16
N TRP A 156 0.79 -0.15 21.02
CA TRP A 156 -0.59 0.31 21.10
C TRP A 156 -1.12 0.18 22.53
N ASP A 157 -1.84 1.21 22.98
CA ASP A 157 -2.57 1.26 24.24
C ASP A 157 -4.03 1.65 23.94
N ASP A 158 -4.96 0.72 24.17
CA ASP A 158 -6.39 0.89 23.88
C ASP A 158 -7.02 2.09 24.60
N SER A 159 -6.45 2.52 25.73
CA SER A 159 -6.99 3.63 26.52
C SER A 159 -6.59 5.01 25.99
N SER A 160 -5.43 5.13 25.34
CA SER A 160 -4.81 6.43 25.01
C SER A 160 -4.46 6.59 23.53
N SER A 161 -4.07 5.50 22.86
CA SER A 161 -3.61 5.51 21.46
C SER A 161 -4.66 5.97 20.45
N PRO A 162 -5.96 5.61 20.56
CA PRO A 162 -6.95 6.08 19.60
C PRO A 162 -6.99 7.60 19.44
N LEU A 163 -6.92 8.35 20.54
CA LEU A 163 -6.95 9.81 20.53
C LEU A 163 -5.60 10.40 20.11
N SER A 164 -4.49 9.89 20.66
CA SER A 164 -3.16 10.45 20.39
C SER A 164 -2.71 10.20 18.94
N VAL A 165 -2.97 9.01 18.40
CA VAL A 165 -2.68 8.67 17.00
C VAL A 165 -3.57 9.47 16.04
N GLY A 166 -4.85 9.65 16.37
CA GLY A 166 -5.74 10.52 15.59
C GLY A 166 -5.26 11.97 15.53
N SER A 167 -4.80 12.51 16.66
CA SER A 167 -4.21 13.86 16.72
C SER A 167 -2.91 13.96 15.91
N ALA A 168 -2.00 12.99 16.06
CA ALA A 168 -0.76 12.94 15.30
C ALA A 168 -1.01 12.88 13.79
N PHE A 169 -1.98 12.06 13.36
CA PHE A 169 -2.39 11.99 11.95
C PHE A 169 -2.92 13.34 11.44
N GLY A 170 -3.82 13.99 12.19
CA GLY A 170 -4.36 15.30 11.80
C GLY A 170 -3.27 16.36 11.62
N LEU A 171 -2.27 16.38 12.52
CA LEU A 171 -1.11 17.28 12.40
C LEU A 171 -0.22 16.93 11.21
N ALA A 172 -0.01 15.64 10.92
CA ALA A 172 0.77 15.20 9.77
C ALA A 172 0.11 15.63 8.44
N ILE A 173 -1.21 15.48 8.32
CA ILE A 173 -1.99 15.94 7.15
C ILE A 173 -1.89 17.46 7.00
N ALA A 174 -2.01 18.21 8.09
CA ALA A 174 -1.88 19.66 8.08
C ALA A 174 -0.48 20.10 7.64
N ALA A 175 0.57 19.43 8.12
CA ALA A 175 1.96 19.70 7.74
C ALA A 175 2.23 19.36 6.26
N GLY A 176 1.56 18.34 5.73
CA GLY A 176 1.65 17.94 4.32
C GLY A 176 0.91 18.85 3.33
N GLY A 177 0.14 19.85 3.80
CA GLY A 177 -0.49 20.85 2.94
C GLY A 177 -1.68 20.33 2.11
N SER A 178 -2.49 19.42 2.65
CA SER A 178 -3.69 18.84 2.01
C SER A 178 -3.46 17.97 0.77
N SER A 179 -2.24 17.49 0.55
CA SER A 179 -1.94 16.56 -0.56
C SER A 179 -2.06 15.10 -0.09
N VAL A 180 -3.29 14.59 0.00
CA VAL A 180 -3.57 13.14 0.01
C VAL A 180 -4.53 12.83 -1.13
#